data_AF-A0A0C2M3W8-F1
#
_entry.id   AF-A0A0C2M3W8-F1
#
_cell.length_a   1.000
_cell.length_b   1.000
_cell.length_c   1.000
_cell.angle_alpha   90.00
_cell.angle_beta   90.00
_cell.angle_gamma   90.00
#
_symmetry.space_group_name_H-M   'P 1'
#
loop_
_entity.id
_entity.type
_entity.pdbx_description
1 polymer ?
#
loop_
_entity_poly.entity_id
_entity_poly.type
_entity_poly.pdbx_seq_one_letter_code
_entity_poly.pdbx_strand_id
1 'polypeptide(L)'
;MVSRCGRSPVGVRATLTVPALRMKNYSVGCTMACDGILNFKISQRPYNAEIFQEYLSEVFQSLSQRGISGAYMVMDNVPFHKTEIIRSFVVAFGHSPIFLPQYSPFLNPIENLFSTWKLTVRHRESKKWGATF
;
A
#
# COMPACT_ATOMS: atom_id res chain seq x y z
N MET A 1 -11.48 14.18 -1.21
CA MET A 1 -12.12 13.52 -0.04
C MET A 1 -12.67 14.61 0.86
N VAL A 2 -13.91 14.50 1.33
CA VAL A 2 -14.61 15.53 2.11
C VAL A 2 -14.48 15.21 3.61
N SER A 3 -14.26 16.21 4.46
CA SER A 3 -14.35 16.02 5.91
C SER A 3 -15.75 15.52 6.29
N ARG A 4 -15.84 14.52 7.17
CA ARG A 4 -17.13 14.04 7.71
C ARG A 4 -17.67 14.90 8.84
N CYS A 5 -16.84 15.80 9.37
CA CYS A 5 -17.21 16.76 10.38
C CYS A 5 -17.05 18.19 9.84
N GLY A 6 -18.03 19.03 10.13
CA GLY A 6 -18.05 20.45 9.78
C GLY A 6 -18.60 21.26 10.94
N ARG A 7 -18.30 22.55 10.97
CA ARG A 7 -18.86 23.50 11.94
C ARG A 7 -19.58 24.59 11.18
N SER A 8 -20.74 24.99 11.68
CA SER A 8 -21.52 26.11 11.19
C SER A 8 -22.17 26.80 12.39
N PRO A 9 -22.58 28.08 12.25
CA PRO A 9 -23.40 28.75 13.25
C PRO A 9 -24.67 27.96 13.56
N VAL A 10 -25.19 28.14 14.77
CA VAL A 10 -26.42 27.49 15.24
C VAL A 10 -27.57 27.83 14.29
N GLY A 11 -28.33 26.81 13.85
CA GLY A 11 -29.44 26.96 12.90
C GLY A 11 -29.04 26.91 11.42
N VAL A 12 -27.74 26.85 11.09
CA VAL A 12 -27.25 26.77 9.71
C VAL A 12 -26.68 25.39 9.41
N ARG A 13 -27.03 24.81 8.26
CA ARG A 13 -26.45 23.53 7.81
C ARG A 13 -25.00 23.72 7.38
N ALA A 14 -24.07 23.01 8.01
CA ALA A 14 -22.69 22.93 7.54
C ALA A 14 -22.66 22.30 6.14
N THR A 15 -22.34 23.12 5.14
CA THR A 15 -22.31 22.72 3.72
C THR A 15 -20.91 22.96 3.19
N LEU A 16 -20.35 21.95 2.52
CA LEU A 16 -19.04 22.03 1.88
C LEU A 16 -19.22 21.66 0.41
N THR A 17 -19.01 22.62 -0.48
CA THR A 17 -18.99 22.35 -1.91
C THR A 17 -17.64 21.75 -2.26
N VAL A 18 -17.66 20.54 -2.82
CA VAL A 18 -16.45 19.89 -3.31
C VAL A 18 -16.48 19.76 -4.82
N PRO A 19 -15.38 20.09 -5.52
CA PRO A 19 -15.32 19.88 -6.95
C PRO A 19 -15.37 18.36 -7.23
N ALA A 20 -16.17 17.96 -8.23
CA ALA A 20 -16.28 16.58 -8.69
C ALA A 20 -15.02 16.15 -9.47
N LEU A 21 -13.88 16.13 -8.79
CA LEU A 21 -12.59 15.77 -9.39
C LEU A 21 -12.42 14.26 -9.37
N ARG A 22 -12.37 13.65 -10.57
CA ARG A 22 -11.88 12.28 -10.74
C ARG A 22 -10.36 12.29 -10.63
N MET A 23 -9.84 12.08 -9.43
CA MET A 23 -8.40 12.00 -9.20
C MET A 23 -7.82 10.68 -9.74
N LYS A 24 -6.54 10.70 -10.11
CA LYS A 24 -5.82 9.47 -10.50
C LYS A 24 -5.61 8.60 -9.27
N ASN A 25 -5.91 7.32 -9.38
CA ASN A 25 -5.60 6.33 -8.35
C ASN A 25 -4.16 5.84 -8.54
N TYR A 26 -3.42 5.76 -7.44
CA TYR A 26 -2.08 5.17 -7.41
C TYR A 26 -2.12 3.91 -6.55
N SER A 27 -1.53 2.85 -7.05
CA SER A 27 -1.31 1.60 -6.33
C SER A 27 0.13 1.55 -5.85
N VAL A 28 0.36 1.08 -4.63
CA VAL A 28 1.71 0.99 -4.05
C VAL A 28 1.93 -0.41 -3.53
N GLY A 29 2.97 -1.06 -4.05
CA GLY A 29 3.56 -2.27 -3.47
C GLY A 29 4.71 -1.88 -2.56
N CYS A 30 4.81 -2.52 -1.40
CA CYS A 30 5.89 -2.28 -0.45
C CYS A 30 6.25 -3.60 0.25
N THR A 31 7.52 -3.77 0.54
CA THR A 31 8.09 -4.93 1.24
C THR A 31 8.93 -4.37 2.36
N MET A 32 8.71 -4.89 3.56
CA MET A 32 9.45 -4.49 4.75
C MET A 32 9.93 -5.72 5.51
N ALA A 33 11.04 -5.55 6.21
CA ALA A 33 11.61 -6.50 7.14
C ALA A 33 11.73 -5.84 8.53
N CYS A 34 12.23 -6.58 9.51
CA CYS A 34 12.37 -6.09 10.89
C CYS A 34 13.30 -4.87 11.01
N ASP A 35 14.19 -4.68 10.04
CA ASP A 35 15.16 -3.56 9.99
C ASP A 35 14.68 -2.38 9.13
N GLY A 36 13.50 -2.47 8.51
CA GLY A 36 12.89 -1.36 7.78
C GLY A 36 12.30 -1.74 6.42
N ILE A 37 12.08 -0.73 5.58
CA ILE A 37 11.56 -0.91 4.22
C ILE A 37 12.67 -1.43 3.32
N LEU A 38 12.43 -2.54 2.64
CA LEU A 38 13.36 -3.13 1.69
C LEU A 38 13.20 -2.52 0.29
N ASN A 39 11.97 -2.47 -0.20
CA ASN A 39 11.67 -1.88 -1.51
C ASN A 39 10.20 -1.43 -1.56
N PHE A 40 9.89 -0.43 -2.39
CA PHE A 40 8.51 -0.03 -2.72
C PHE A 40 8.40 0.41 -4.18
N LYS A 41 7.25 0.18 -4.79
CA LYS A 41 6.98 0.56 -6.19
C LYS A 41 5.58 1.14 -6.33
N ILE A 42 5.51 2.32 -6.95
CA ILE A 42 4.27 3.05 -7.19
C ILE A 42 3.85 2.85 -8.65
N SER A 43 2.58 2.52 -8.87
CA SER A 43 1.97 2.36 -10.20
C SER A 43 0.72 3.21 -10.32
N GLN A 44 0.47 3.77 -11.51
CA GLN A 44 -0.80 4.43 -11.83
C GLN A 44 -1.90 3.42 -12.25
N ARG A 45 -1.55 2.14 -12.30
CA ARG A 45 -2.47 1.04 -12.61
C ARG A 45 -2.70 0.19 -11.34
N PRO A 46 -3.83 -0.52 -11.23
CA PRO A 46 -4.00 -1.57 -10.24
C PRO A 46 -2.88 -2.62 -10.34
N TYR A 47 -2.42 -3.14 -9.21
CA TYR A 47 -1.53 -4.31 -9.24
C TYR A 47 -2.30 -5.53 -9.75
N ASN A 48 -1.65 -6.29 -10.61
CA ASN A 48 -2.03 -7.63 -11.03
C ASN A 48 -0.84 -8.57 -10.79
N ALA A 49 -0.97 -9.85 -11.14
CA ALA A 49 0.11 -10.83 -10.94
C ALA A 49 1.40 -10.45 -11.70
N GLU A 50 1.29 -9.92 -12.92
CA GLU A 50 2.45 -9.56 -13.76
C GLU A 50 3.26 -8.42 -13.14
N ILE A 51 2.61 -7.29 -12.83
CA ILE A 51 3.27 -6.13 -12.19
C ILE A 51 3.83 -6.51 -10.82
N PHE A 52 3.13 -7.40 -10.11
CA PHE A 52 3.61 -7.89 -8.82
C PHE A 52 4.85 -8.78 -8.96
N GLN A 53 4.93 -9.65 -9.97
CA GLN A 53 6.10 -10.47 -10.24
C GLN A 53 7.34 -9.62 -10.59
N GLU A 54 7.17 -8.58 -11.41
CA GLU A 54 8.24 -7.62 -11.69
C GLU A 54 8.73 -6.97 -10.40
N TYR A 55 7.81 -6.54 -9.54
CA TYR A 55 8.14 -5.97 -8.24
C TYR A 55 8.89 -6.96 -7.33
N LEU A 56 8.46 -8.23 -7.29
CA LEU A 56 9.16 -9.28 -6.55
C LEU A 56 10.58 -9.51 -7.08
N SER A 57 10.79 -9.36 -8.39
CA SER A 57 12.12 -9.49 -8.99
C SER A 57 13.10 -8.44 -8.42
N GLU A 58 12.65 -7.20 -8.28
CA GLU A 58 13.41 -6.11 -7.67
C GLU A 58 13.68 -6.36 -6.16
N VAL A 59 12.68 -6.91 -5.45
CA VAL A 59 12.81 -7.32 -4.05
C VAL A 59 13.87 -8.40 -3.89
N PHE A 60 13.84 -9.45 -4.72
CA PHE A 60 14.80 -10.56 -4.66
C PHE A 60 16.21 -10.15 -5.04
N GLN A 61 16.36 -9.22 -6.00
CA GLN A 61 17.66 -8.60 -6.26
C GLN A 61 18.20 -7.90 -5.02
N SER A 62 17.35 -7.16 -4.31
CA SER A 62 17.72 -6.46 -3.07
C SER A 62 18.08 -7.45 -1.94
N LEU A 63 17.36 -8.57 -1.80
CA LEU A 63 17.70 -9.63 -0.84
C LEU A 63 19.02 -10.31 -1.17
N SER A 64 19.26 -10.61 -2.44
CA SER A 64 20.50 -11.22 -2.93
C SER A 64 21.72 -10.32 -2.67
N GLN A 65 21.60 -9.01 -2.94
CA GLN A 65 22.65 -8.04 -2.61
C GLN A 65 22.96 -7.96 -1.12
N ARG A 66 21.97 -8.24 -0.26
CA ARG A 66 22.12 -8.32 1.19
C ARG A 66 22.61 -9.69 1.68
N GLY A 67 22.82 -10.65 0.79
CA GLY A 67 23.22 -12.02 1.13
C GLY A 67 22.11 -12.83 1.84
N ILE A 68 20.84 -12.45 1.67
CA ILE A 68 19.71 -13.12 2.32
C ILE A 68 19.12 -14.17 1.39
N SER A 69 19.12 -15.42 1.82
CA SER A 69 18.45 -16.56 1.17
C SER A 69 17.45 -17.20 2.13
N GLY A 70 16.50 -17.99 1.61
CA GLY A 70 15.55 -18.73 2.46
C GLY A 70 14.53 -17.86 3.21
N ALA A 71 14.41 -16.57 2.87
CA ALA A 71 13.45 -15.68 3.51
C ALA A 71 11.99 -16.15 3.36
N TYR A 72 11.20 -15.90 4.40
CA TYR A 72 9.75 -16.08 4.37
C TYR A 72 9.07 -14.79 3.92
N MET A 73 8.36 -14.85 2.81
CA MET A 73 7.58 -13.74 2.27
C MET A 73 6.14 -13.80 2.79
N VAL A 74 5.82 -12.99 3.79
CA VAL A 74 4.46 -12.85 4.30
C VAL A 74 3.68 -11.88 3.42
N MET A 75 2.60 -12.35 2.81
CA MET A 75 1.73 -11.61 1.90
C MET A 75 0.28 -11.64 2.38
N ASP A 76 -0.49 -10.59 2.07
CA ASP A 76 -1.93 -10.57 2.33
C ASP A 76 -2.69 -11.52 1.39
N ASN A 77 -3.95 -11.79 1.74
CA ASN A 77 -4.77 -12.84 1.13
C ASN A 77 -5.49 -12.39 -0.17
N VAL A 78 -4.88 -11.52 -0.97
CA VAL A 78 -5.47 -11.08 -2.26
C VAL A 78 -5.29 -12.16 -3.35
N PRO A 79 -6.24 -12.27 -4.30
CA PRO A 79 -6.23 -13.37 -5.27
C PRO A 79 -4.94 -13.48 -6.10
N PHE A 80 -4.37 -12.35 -6.54
CA PHE A 80 -3.20 -12.36 -7.42
C PHE A 80 -1.91 -12.80 -6.70
N HIS A 81 -1.80 -12.61 -5.37
CA HIS A 81 -0.67 -13.13 -4.57
C HIS A 81 -0.66 -14.66 -4.50
N LYS A 82 -1.84 -15.29 -4.58
CA LYS A 82 -2.00 -16.74 -4.43
C LYS A 82 -1.93 -17.50 -5.76
N THR A 83 -1.69 -16.81 -6.86
CA THR A 83 -1.55 -17.45 -8.17
C THR A 83 -0.35 -18.37 -8.17
N GLU A 84 -0.44 -19.47 -8.92
CA GLU A 84 0.65 -20.43 -9.02
C GLU A 84 1.92 -19.79 -9.58
N ILE A 85 1.76 -18.83 -10.50
CA ILE A 85 2.85 -18.04 -11.06
C ILE A 85 3.65 -17.36 -9.95
N ILE A 86 2.99 -16.67 -9.02
CA ILE A 86 3.66 -15.97 -7.91
C ILE A 86 4.29 -16.95 -6.94
N ARG A 87 3.60 -18.05 -6.59
CA ARG A 87 4.13 -19.07 -5.67
C ARG A 87 5.39 -19.72 -6.23
N SER A 88 5.31 -20.20 -7.47
CA SER A 88 6.42 -20.82 -8.19
C SER A 88 7.58 -19.82 -8.35
N PHE A 89 7.29 -18.54 -8.61
CA PHE A 89 8.31 -17.50 -8.72
C PHE A 89 9.07 -17.28 -7.40
N VAL A 90 8.36 -17.17 -6.27
CA VAL A 90 8.99 -17.01 -4.95
C VAL A 90 9.86 -18.22 -4.61
N VAL A 91 9.36 -19.44 -4.86
CA VAL A 91 10.11 -20.69 -4.60
C VAL A 91 11.33 -20.83 -5.51
N ALA A 92 11.21 -20.45 -6.79
CA ALA A 92 12.32 -20.49 -7.75
C ALA A 92 13.51 -19.60 -7.35
N PHE A 93 13.24 -18.52 -6.61
CA PHE A 93 14.28 -17.66 -6.03
C PHE A 93 14.78 -18.14 -4.65
N GLY A 94 14.35 -19.31 -4.19
CA GLY A 94 14.79 -19.90 -2.93
C GLY A 94 14.14 -19.27 -1.69
N HIS A 95 12.94 -18.72 -1.84
CA HIS A 95 12.16 -18.11 -0.76
C HIS A 95 10.84 -18.84 -0.54
N SER A 96 10.21 -18.63 0.62
CA SER A 96 8.97 -19.33 1.01
C SER A 96 7.79 -18.36 1.10
N PRO A 97 6.73 -18.52 0.29
CA PRO A 97 5.55 -17.67 0.40
C PRO A 97 4.67 -18.10 1.58
N ILE A 98 4.24 -17.13 2.39
CA ILE A 98 3.26 -17.29 3.48
C ILE A 98 2.09 -16.35 3.22
N PHE A 99 0.87 -16.84 3.30
CA PHE A 99 -0.34 -16.03 3.12
C PHE A 99 -1.08 -15.86 4.44
N LEU A 100 -1.45 -14.62 4.76
CA LEU A 100 -2.22 -14.33 5.95
C LEU A 100 -3.67 -14.88 5.84
N PRO A 101 -4.33 -15.20 6.96
CA PRO A 101 -5.76 -15.50 6.96
C PRO A 101 -6.58 -14.36 6.40
N GLN A 102 -7.76 -14.68 5.86
CA GLN A 102 -8.67 -13.67 5.35
C GLN A 102 -9.10 -12.69 6.46
N TYR A 103 -9.31 -11.42 6.11
CA TYR A 103 -9.75 -10.37 7.02
C TYR A 103 -8.86 -10.16 8.25
N SER A 104 -7.56 -10.51 8.17
CA SER A 104 -6.60 -10.36 9.26
C SER A 104 -5.52 -9.30 9.00
N PRO A 105 -5.87 -8.04 8.66
CA PRO A 105 -4.90 -7.01 8.34
C PRO A 105 -4.02 -6.62 9.54
N PHE A 106 -4.51 -6.84 10.76
CA PHE A 106 -3.75 -6.61 12.00
C PHE A 106 -2.52 -7.52 12.16
N LEU A 107 -2.46 -8.63 11.40
CA LEU A 107 -1.29 -9.50 11.33
C LEU A 107 -0.25 -9.03 10.31
N ASN A 108 -0.53 -7.97 9.53
CA ASN A 108 0.38 -7.43 8.53
C ASN A 108 0.99 -6.11 9.02
N PRO A 109 2.25 -6.10 9.49
CA PRO A 109 2.89 -4.89 10.02
C PRO A 109 2.90 -3.70 9.05
N ILE A 110 2.86 -3.96 7.74
CA ILE A 110 2.89 -2.92 6.70
C ILE A 110 1.63 -2.04 6.70
N GLU A 111 0.53 -2.50 7.28
CA GLU A 111 -0.70 -1.72 7.41
C GLU A 111 -0.49 -0.48 8.30
N ASN A 112 0.36 -0.58 9.32
CA ASN A 112 0.73 0.57 10.17
C ASN A 112 1.56 1.61 9.40
N LEU A 113 2.48 1.14 8.56
CA LEU A 113 3.26 2.00 7.66
C LEU A 113 2.32 2.74 6.70
N PHE A 114 1.44 2.01 6.01
CA PHE A 114 0.51 2.62 5.06
C PHE A 114 -0.48 3.56 5.73
N SER A 115 -0.94 3.27 6.95
CA SER A 115 -1.80 4.17 7.72
C SER A 115 -1.11 5.50 7.97
N THR A 116 0.13 5.48 8.47
CA THR A 116 0.93 6.68 8.74
C THR A 116 1.22 7.48 7.47
N TRP A 117 1.59 6.78 6.39
CA TRP A 117 1.88 7.41 5.11
C TRP A 117 0.63 8.07 4.50
N LYS A 118 -0.51 7.38 4.48
CA LYS A 118 -1.79 7.93 3.98
C LYS A 118 -2.22 9.16 4.77
N LEU A 119 -2.03 9.18 6.09
CA LEU A 119 -2.30 10.37 6.91
C LEU A 119 -1.43 11.55 6.47
N THR A 120 -0.13 11.33 6.27
CA THR A 120 0.81 12.37 5.83
C THR A 120 0.42 12.95 4.47
N VAL A 121 0.09 12.09 3.50
CA VAL A 121 -0.36 12.52 2.16
C VAL A 121 -1.62 13.37 2.26
N ARG A 122 -2.61 12.93 3.05
CA ARG A 122 -3.87 13.67 3.25
C ARG A 122 -3.66 15.03 3.91
N HIS A 123 -2.78 15.12 4.91
CA HIS A 123 -2.45 16.39 5.54
C HIS A 123 -1.79 17.38 4.56
N ARG A 124 -0.89 16.89 3.69
CA ARG A 124 -0.27 17.73 2.67
C ARG A 124 -1.27 18.21 1.61
N GLU A 125 -2.24 17.38 1.23
CA GLU A 125 -3.32 17.81 0.33
C GLU A 125 -4.24 18.84 0.99
N SER A 126 -4.60 18.68 2.26
CA SER A 126 -5.49 19.63 2.97
C SER A 126 -4.94 21.06 2.99
N LYS A 127 -3.61 21.23 3.06
CA LYS A 127 -2.95 22.53 3.01
C LYS A 127 -3.04 23.22 1.63
N LYS A 128 -3.29 22.48 0.55
CA LYS A 128 -3.52 23.07 -0.79
C LYS A 128 -4.92 23.66 -0.96
N TRP A 129 -5.85 23.31 -0.07
CA TRP A 129 -7.27 23.68 -0.17
C TRP A 129 -7.78 24.53 0.99
N GLY A 130 -6.88 25.05 1.84
CA GLY A 130 -7.25 25.86 3.00
C GLY A 130 -6.39 27.10 3.15
N ALA A 131 -6.80 28.21 2.51
CA ALA A 131 -6.61 29.59 2.98
C ALA A 131 -7.33 30.58 2.04
N THR A 132 -8.62 30.77 2.26
CA THR A 132 -9.30 32.06 2.02
C THR A 132 -10.53 32.05 2.90
N PHE A 133 -10.37 32.66 4.08
CA PHE A 133 -11.49 33.15 4.88
C PHE A 133 -11.85 34.54 4.36
#